data_AF-A0A0C2M0L9-F1
#
_entry.id   AF-A0A0C2M0L9-F1
#
_cell.length_a   1.000
_cell.length_b   1.000
_cell.length_c   1.000
_cell.angle_alpha   90.00
_cell.angle_beta   90.00
_cell.angle_gamma   90.00
#
_symmetry.space_group_name_H-M   'P 1'
#
loop_
_entity.id
_entity.type
_entity.pdbx_description
1 polymer ?
#
loop_
_entity_poly.entity_id
_entity_poly.type
_entity_poly.pdbx_seq_one_letter_code
_entity_poly.pdbx_strand_id
1 'polypeptide(L)'
;MDIYLNDKEIYQESNYQTDFPTIRVVILDCDKNPVSYRLFYSKDNNVWKIIFEYLKNVYPGYQVILGYAGDVHGYNTHLIEQLYVFSDCFQQIQPGIRFWALSFFKNSDICDYVASNKTNEISLYFPSYNCEKRKTCFDGSDDEEDIRRSKFCRSHFAFPEFCNCKEPYPITEIDTSLTFPNIADVPIIVIASNRPYYLVECLKSLFNAKGIKKSNIIVDLDEELPELMALINLFDLKHNLHLATCSKECRICSHYKAIFTYISENNHEHVFIFEDDIIVSSDVLYYFSTALNVYKNDDSIFCISAWNDNAYKHSVGDYTMLYRVQSMPGLGLVLSKTIVNEILRKWPNWPNMNWDVWIRESVLNKRACIIPDVSRTFHIGTFGIHIQPGYQKSYFDQRFFNPEINVKISAENLEKDKYTDLIIYLIT
;
A
#
# COMPACT_ATOMS: atom_id res chain seq x y z
N MET A 1 -12.89 -21.37 3.70
CA MET A 1 -12.52 -21.85 5.03
C MET A 1 -13.05 -20.83 5.99
N ASP A 2 -14.20 -21.15 6.55
CA ASP A 2 -14.84 -20.33 7.55
C ASP A 2 -14.23 -20.69 8.91
N ILE A 3 -14.07 -19.69 9.77
CA ILE A 3 -13.48 -19.88 11.09
C ILE A 3 -14.54 -19.55 12.12
N TYR A 4 -14.78 -20.51 13.00
CA TYR A 4 -15.69 -20.40 14.12
C TYR A 4 -14.90 -20.41 15.42
N LEU A 5 -15.29 -19.54 16.34
CA LEU A 5 -14.79 -19.52 17.72
C LEU A 5 -15.99 -19.66 18.66
N ASN A 6 -16.04 -20.74 19.43
CA ASN A 6 -17.18 -21.07 20.30
C ASN A 6 -18.52 -20.97 19.55
N ASP A 7 -18.59 -21.61 18.38
CA ASP A 7 -19.75 -21.62 17.46
C ASP A 7 -20.15 -20.26 16.85
N LYS A 8 -19.43 -19.18 17.18
CA LYS A 8 -19.58 -17.88 16.52
C LYS A 8 -18.66 -17.82 15.31
N GLU A 9 -19.23 -17.56 14.14
CA GLU A 9 -18.44 -17.25 12.94
C GLU A 9 -17.65 -15.96 13.17
N ILE A 10 -16.32 -16.05 13.10
CA ILE A 10 -15.42 -14.90 13.24
C ILE A 10 -14.77 -14.53 11.91
N TYR A 11 -14.81 -15.42 10.93
CA TYR A 11 -14.36 -15.15 9.58
C TYR A 11 -15.13 -16.03 8.61
N GLN A 12 -15.68 -15.41 7.58
CA GLN A 12 -16.28 -16.09 6.44
C GLN A 12 -15.46 -15.78 5.20
N GLU A 13 -15.10 -16.82 4.45
CA GLU A 13 -14.47 -16.59 3.16
C GLU A 13 -15.55 -16.17 2.17
N SER A 14 -15.44 -14.95 1.62
CA SER A 14 -16.25 -14.56 0.46
C SER A 14 -16.03 -15.57 -0.66
N ASN A 15 -17.08 -15.88 -1.45
CA ASN A 15 -17.23 -16.99 -2.42
C ASN A 15 -16.17 -17.12 -3.55
N TYR A 16 -14.94 -16.68 -3.35
CA TYR A 16 -13.78 -16.95 -4.19
C TYR A 16 -13.39 -18.43 -4.07
N GLN A 17 -14.00 -19.27 -4.91
CA GLN A 17 -13.39 -20.57 -5.22
C GLN A 17 -11.98 -20.31 -5.76
N THR A 18 -10.98 -20.79 -5.02
CA THR A 18 -9.59 -20.77 -5.46
C THR A 18 -9.22 -22.18 -5.88
N ASP A 19 -8.77 -22.33 -7.13
CA ASP A 19 -8.29 -23.63 -7.66
C ASP A 19 -6.92 -24.03 -7.08
N PHE A 20 -6.41 -23.31 -6.07
CA PHE A 20 -5.05 -23.45 -5.57
C PHE A 20 -5.04 -23.67 -4.06
N PRO A 21 -4.05 -24.44 -3.53
CA PRO A 21 -3.92 -24.55 -2.09
C PRO A 21 -3.58 -23.19 -1.47
N THR A 22 -4.13 -22.95 -0.29
CA THR A 22 -4.12 -21.64 0.36
C THR A 22 -3.71 -21.78 1.82
N ILE A 23 -2.89 -20.84 2.29
CA ILE A 23 -2.58 -20.64 3.70
C ILE A 23 -3.32 -19.38 4.15
N ARG A 24 -4.16 -19.51 5.16
CA ARG A 24 -4.88 -18.41 5.80
C ARG A 24 -4.18 -18.08 7.10
N VAL A 25 -4.02 -16.79 7.39
CA VAL A 25 -3.49 -16.31 8.66
C VAL A 25 -4.51 -15.36 9.27
N VAL A 26 -4.97 -15.68 10.48
CA VAL A 26 -5.89 -14.84 11.25
C VAL A 26 -5.23 -14.46 12.57
N ILE A 27 -5.35 -13.20 12.94
CA ILE A 27 -4.83 -12.66 14.19
C ILE A 27 -6.00 -12.31 15.10
N LEU A 28 -5.99 -12.85 16.30
CA LEU A 28 -6.98 -12.54 17.34
C LEU A 28 -6.36 -11.67 18.44
N ASP A 29 -7.10 -10.65 18.85
CA ASP A 29 -6.75 -9.81 19.99
C ASP A 29 -6.90 -10.52 21.35
N CYS A 30 -6.64 -9.78 22.42
CA CYS A 30 -6.77 -10.27 23.80
C CYS A 30 -8.19 -10.74 24.15
N ASP A 31 -9.22 -10.20 23.48
CA ASP A 31 -10.63 -10.52 23.70
C ASP A 31 -11.16 -11.52 22.67
N LYS A 32 -10.25 -12.11 21.89
CA LYS A 32 -10.51 -13.09 20.83
C LYS A 32 -11.32 -12.56 19.65
N ASN A 33 -11.30 -11.25 19.43
CA ASN A 33 -11.85 -10.68 18.21
C ASN A 33 -10.82 -10.76 17.08
N PRO A 34 -11.25 -11.08 15.85
CA PRO A 34 -10.38 -11.04 14.68
C PRO A 34 -9.99 -9.59 14.37
N VAL A 35 -8.69 -9.31 14.41
CA VAL A 35 -8.13 -7.97 14.09
C VAL A 35 -7.38 -7.94 12.76
N SER A 36 -7.10 -9.11 12.18
CA SER A 36 -6.53 -9.22 10.84
C SER A 36 -6.76 -10.58 10.21
N TYR A 37 -6.91 -10.60 8.89
CA TYR A 37 -6.96 -11.81 8.07
C TYR A 37 -6.12 -11.64 6.83
N ARG A 38 -5.38 -12.69 6.45
CA ARG A 38 -4.60 -12.75 5.21
C ARG A 38 -4.77 -14.10 4.55
N LEU A 39 -4.85 -14.07 3.22
CA LEU A 39 -4.87 -15.25 2.36
C LEU A 39 -3.57 -15.27 1.55
N PHE A 40 -2.86 -16.37 1.62
CA PHE A 40 -1.62 -16.62 0.88
C PHE A 40 -1.78 -17.85 -0.01
N TYR A 41 -1.24 -17.79 -1.22
CA TYR A 41 -1.28 -18.90 -2.17
C TYR A 41 -0.03 -19.77 -2.03
N SER A 42 -0.20 -21.05 -1.75
CA SER A 42 0.94 -21.94 -1.41
C SER A 42 1.87 -22.24 -2.59
N LYS A 43 1.40 -22.05 -3.84
CA LYS A 43 2.20 -22.23 -5.06
C LYS A 43 3.26 -21.15 -5.26
N ASP A 44 3.21 -20.06 -4.50
CA ASP A 44 4.26 -19.06 -4.52
C ASP A 44 5.48 -19.62 -3.78
N ASN A 45 6.59 -19.78 -4.50
CA ASN A 45 7.85 -20.27 -3.94
C ASN A 45 8.35 -19.40 -2.77
N ASN A 46 7.87 -18.17 -2.63
CA ASN A 46 8.21 -17.26 -1.54
C ASN A 46 7.14 -17.19 -0.44
N VAL A 47 6.05 -17.97 -0.50
CA VAL A 47 4.90 -17.83 0.41
C VAL A 47 5.28 -17.78 1.88
N TRP A 48 6.22 -18.64 2.31
CA TRP A 48 6.70 -18.70 3.68
C TRP A 48 7.53 -17.49 4.09
N LYS A 49 8.27 -16.89 3.14
CA LYS A 49 8.98 -15.64 3.36
C LYS A 49 8.00 -14.47 3.54
N ILE A 50 6.89 -14.47 2.79
CA ILE A 50 5.83 -13.46 2.96
C ILE A 50 5.19 -13.59 4.35
N ILE A 51 4.83 -14.83 4.72
CA ILE A 51 4.27 -15.13 6.03
C ILE A 51 5.26 -14.74 7.13
N PHE A 52 6.56 -15.00 6.95
CA PHE A 52 7.60 -14.59 7.89
C PHE A 52 7.62 -13.07 8.09
N GLU A 53 7.67 -12.28 7.01
CA GLU A 53 7.69 -10.81 7.12
C GLU A 53 6.40 -10.28 7.76
N TYR A 54 5.25 -10.90 7.47
CA TYR A 54 4.00 -10.57 8.13
C TYR A 54 4.03 -10.86 9.64
N LEU A 55 4.44 -12.08 10.03
CA LEU A 55 4.49 -12.51 11.44
C LEU A 55 5.59 -11.80 12.26
N LYS A 56 6.66 -11.36 11.60
CA LYS A 56 7.72 -10.54 12.21
C LYS A 56 7.13 -9.29 12.86
N ASN A 57 6.12 -8.71 12.25
CA ASN A 57 5.48 -7.47 12.70
C ASN A 57 4.35 -7.68 13.71
N VAL A 58 3.88 -8.92 13.91
CA VAL A 58 2.87 -9.24 14.93
C VAL A 58 3.49 -9.13 16.33
N TYR A 59 2.82 -8.41 17.23
CA TYR A 59 3.19 -8.27 18.63
C TYR A 59 3.09 -9.59 19.41
N PRO A 60 4.01 -9.87 20.36
CA PRO A 60 3.81 -10.93 21.34
C PRO A 60 2.48 -10.76 22.09
N GLY A 61 1.80 -11.87 22.38
CA GLY A 61 0.53 -11.89 23.11
C GLY A 61 -0.73 -11.96 22.24
N TYR A 62 -0.65 -11.66 20.94
CA TYR A 62 -1.74 -11.98 20.00
C TYR A 62 -1.73 -13.47 19.65
N GLN A 63 -2.92 -14.03 19.51
CA GLN A 63 -3.07 -15.39 19.01
C GLN A 63 -3.02 -15.35 17.48
N VAL A 64 -2.16 -16.17 16.90
CA VAL A 64 -2.08 -16.40 15.46
C VAL A 64 -2.74 -17.73 15.16
N ILE A 65 -3.60 -17.77 14.14
CA ILE A 65 -4.18 -18.99 13.59
C ILE A 65 -3.74 -19.09 12.12
N LEU A 66 -3.03 -20.15 11.78
CA LEU A 66 -2.72 -20.54 10.41
C LEU A 66 -3.59 -21.72 10.02
N GLY A 67 -4.29 -21.61 8.90
CA GLY A 67 -5.02 -22.73 8.33
C GLY A 67 -4.57 -22.99 6.90
N TYR A 68 -4.33 -24.25 6.57
CA TYR A 68 -4.01 -24.68 5.21
C TYR A 68 -5.12 -25.57 4.67
N ALA A 69 -5.48 -25.32 3.41
CA ALA A 69 -6.37 -26.18 2.66
C ALA A 69 -5.87 -26.32 1.22
N GLY A 70 -5.67 -27.56 0.78
CA GLY A 70 -5.59 -27.93 -0.64
C GLY A 70 -4.77 -29.20 -0.89
N ASP A 71 -4.46 -29.47 -2.15
CA ASP A 71 -3.89 -30.76 -2.57
C ASP A 71 -2.41 -30.96 -2.17
N VAL A 72 -2.00 -32.23 -2.18
CA VAL A 72 -0.74 -32.78 -1.62
C VAL A 72 0.52 -32.34 -2.39
N HIS A 73 0.40 -31.48 -3.41
CA HIS A 73 1.51 -31.13 -4.28
C HIS A 73 2.22 -29.83 -3.86
N GLY A 74 3.35 -30.00 -3.16
CA GLY A 74 4.52 -29.14 -3.35
C GLY A 74 4.48 -27.73 -2.76
N TYR A 75 4.11 -27.57 -1.49
CA TYR A 75 4.58 -26.39 -0.75
C TYR A 75 5.99 -26.67 -0.20
N ASN A 76 6.94 -25.77 -0.48
CA ASN A 76 8.34 -25.94 -0.06
C ASN A 76 8.46 -25.78 1.46
N THR A 77 8.43 -26.90 2.19
CA THR A 77 8.48 -26.92 3.66
C THR A 77 9.82 -26.51 4.24
N HIS A 78 10.90 -26.49 3.45
CA HIS A 78 12.23 -26.12 3.94
C HIS A 78 12.29 -24.68 4.46
N LEU A 79 11.41 -23.78 3.98
CA LEU A 79 11.35 -22.40 4.46
C LEU A 79 10.54 -22.25 5.76
N ILE A 80 9.83 -23.28 6.21
CA ILE A 80 9.07 -23.25 7.48
C ILE A 80 10.03 -23.19 8.68
N GLU A 81 11.23 -23.74 8.55
CA GLU A 81 12.26 -23.68 9.60
C GLU A 81 12.57 -22.23 10.03
N GLN A 82 12.46 -21.27 9.10
CA GLN A 82 12.65 -19.85 9.42
C GLN A 82 11.57 -19.31 10.38
N LEU A 83 10.39 -19.93 10.42
CA LEU A 83 9.28 -19.53 11.28
C LEU A 83 9.43 -20.07 12.72
N TYR A 84 10.38 -20.96 12.99
CA TYR A 84 10.61 -21.52 14.33
C TYR A 84 10.96 -20.42 15.34
N VAL A 85 11.54 -19.30 14.87
CA VAL A 85 11.79 -18.11 15.69
C VAL A 85 10.53 -17.52 16.32
N PHE A 86 9.34 -17.78 15.75
CA PHE A 86 8.07 -17.30 16.28
C PHE A 86 7.40 -18.29 17.24
N SER A 87 7.59 -19.60 17.00
CA SER A 87 7.11 -20.70 17.84
C SER A 87 7.70 -22.03 17.38
N ASP A 88 8.10 -22.90 18.30
CA ASP A 88 8.56 -24.25 17.96
C ASP A 88 7.47 -25.13 17.33
N CYS A 89 6.21 -24.72 17.41
CA CYS A 89 5.08 -25.52 16.94
C CYS A 89 4.98 -25.61 15.41
N PHE A 90 5.70 -24.75 14.70
CA PHE A 90 5.93 -24.91 13.26
C PHE A 90 6.64 -26.23 12.92
N GLN A 91 7.37 -26.85 13.87
CA GLN A 91 7.97 -28.19 13.70
C GLN A 91 6.92 -29.30 13.55
N GLN A 92 5.68 -29.07 14.00
CA GLN A 92 4.60 -30.07 13.93
C GLN A 92 3.97 -30.17 12.52
N ILE A 93 4.22 -29.19 11.64
CA ILE A 93 3.65 -29.16 10.29
C ILE A 93 4.24 -30.30 9.45
N GLN A 94 3.38 -31.23 9.03
CA GLN A 94 3.80 -32.40 8.27
C GLN A 94 3.61 -32.20 6.75
N PRO A 95 4.63 -32.49 5.94
CA PRO A 95 4.50 -32.46 4.48
C PRO A 95 3.38 -33.41 4.01
N GLY A 96 2.64 -32.97 2.99
CA GLY A 96 1.66 -33.82 2.30
C GLY A 96 0.30 -33.99 3.00
N ILE A 97 0.04 -33.28 4.11
CA ILE A 97 -1.30 -33.19 4.70
C ILE A 97 -2.14 -32.14 3.97
N ARG A 98 -3.38 -32.51 3.61
CA ARG A 98 -4.32 -31.67 2.83
C ARG A 98 -4.96 -30.54 3.63
N PHE A 99 -5.30 -30.82 4.88
CA PHE A 99 -5.93 -29.86 5.77
C PHE A 99 -5.18 -29.84 7.08
N TRP A 100 -4.68 -28.69 7.49
CA TRP A 100 -4.11 -28.52 8.82
C TRP A 100 -4.38 -27.12 9.33
N ALA A 101 -4.42 -27.00 10.66
CA ALA A 101 -4.46 -25.72 11.31
C ALA A 101 -3.46 -25.73 12.47
N LEU A 102 -2.71 -24.64 12.58
CA LEU A 102 -1.76 -24.35 13.64
C LEU A 102 -2.23 -23.08 14.32
N SER A 103 -2.24 -23.04 15.63
CA SER A 103 -2.35 -21.77 16.33
C SER A 103 -1.34 -21.68 17.44
N PHE A 104 -0.80 -20.48 17.61
CA PHE A 104 0.26 -20.22 18.56
C PHE A 104 0.20 -18.77 19.05
N PHE A 105 0.86 -18.51 20.17
CA PHE A 105 1.19 -17.16 20.60
C PHE A 105 2.67 -16.90 20.34
N LYS A 106 3.00 -15.79 19.68
CA LYS A 106 4.40 -15.47 19.38
C LYS A 106 5.21 -15.35 20.67
N ASN A 107 6.39 -15.98 20.69
CA ASN A 107 7.30 -16.04 21.84
C ASN A 107 6.68 -16.72 23.08
N SER A 108 5.80 -17.70 22.87
CA SER A 108 5.20 -18.52 23.92
C SER A 108 5.24 -20.00 23.51
N ASP A 109 5.34 -20.88 24.51
CA ASP A 109 5.27 -22.33 24.31
C ASP A 109 3.82 -22.82 24.08
N ILE A 110 2.83 -21.93 24.18
CA ILE A 110 1.41 -22.26 24.00
C ILE A 110 1.07 -22.28 22.51
N CYS A 111 0.72 -23.48 22.03
CA CYS A 111 0.21 -23.71 20.70
C CYS A 111 -0.64 -24.98 20.62
N ASP A 112 -1.34 -25.15 19.50
CA ASP A 112 -2.03 -26.39 19.14
C ASP A 112 -1.91 -26.60 17.62
N TYR A 113 -1.82 -27.85 17.19
CA TYR A 113 -1.74 -28.24 15.78
C TYR A 113 -2.62 -29.46 15.51
N VAL A 114 -3.51 -29.33 14.55
CA VAL A 114 -4.42 -30.41 14.14
C VAL A 114 -4.39 -30.54 12.63
N ALA A 115 -4.34 -31.78 12.16
CA ALA A 115 -4.17 -32.12 10.76
C ALA A 115 -5.11 -33.27 10.35
N SER A 116 -5.68 -33.19 9.16
CA SER A 116 -6.60 -34.19 8.61
C SER A 116 -6.42 -34.32 7.11
N ASN A 117 -6.47 -35.56 6.62
CA ASN A 117 -6.60 -35.88 5.19
C ASN A 117 -8.02 -36.33 4.82
N LYS A 118 -8.92 -36.47 5.80
CA LYS A 118 -10.25 -37.07 5.64
C LYS A 118 -11.37 -36.03 5.70
N THR A 119 -11.19 -35.00 6.51
CA THR A 119 -12.19 -33.98 6.80
C THR A 119 -11.58 -32.61 6.52
N ASN A 120 -12.39 -31.72 5.97
CA ASN A 120 -12.06 -30.30 5.81
C ASN A 120 -12.42 -29.47 7.06
N GLU A 121 -13.11 -30.07 8.03
CA GLU A 121 -13.37 -29.49 9.34
C GLU A 121 -12.23 -29.84 10.30
N ILE A 122 -11.66 -28.80 10.91
CA ILE A 122 -10.59 -28.89 11.90
C ILE A 122 -11.00 -28.10 13.14
N SER A 123 -10.96 -28.74 14.30
CA SER A 123 -11.20 -28.10 15.59
C SER A 123 -9.90 -28.05 16.37
N LEU A 124 -9.54 -26.86 16.86
CA LEU A 124 -8.39 -26.63 17.72
C LEU A 124 -8.89 -26.20 19.11
N TYR A 125 -8.22 -26.66 20.17
CA TYR A 125 -8.60 -26.34 21.54
C TYR A 125 -7.45 -25.63 22.25
N PHE A 126 -7.74 -24.52 22.92
CA PHE A 126 -6.71 -23.70 23.54
C PHE A 126 -6.99 -23.42 25.00
N PRO A 127 -5.97 -23.46 25.87
CA PRO A 127 -6.10 -22.98 27.23
C PRO A 127 -6.30 -21.45 27.24
N SER A 128 -6.94 -20.93 28.30
CA SER A 128 -7.03 -19.49 28.51
C SER A 128 -5.64 -18.90 28.69
N TYR A 129 -5.29 -17.91 27.85
CA TYR A 129 -4.03 -17.18 27.93
C TYR A 129 -4.30 -15.75 28.37
N ASN A 130 -3.52 -15.25 29.33
CA ASN A 130 -3.61 -13.87 29.79
C ASN A 130 -2.85 -12.96 28.82
N CYS A 131 -3.58 -12.31 27.92
CA CYS A 131 -3.01 -11.35 27.00
C CYS A 131 -2.75 -10.03 27.74
N GLU A 132 -1.47 -9.69 27.93
CA GLU A 132 -1.03 -8.53 28.72
C GLU A 132 -1.25 -7.17 28.01
N LYS A 133 -1.66 -7.17 26.74
CA LYS A 133 -1.81 -5.96 25.92
C LYS A 133 -3.14 -5.24 26.14
N ARG A 134 -3.53 -5.05 27.40
CA ARG A 134 -4.73 -4.27 27.79
C ARG A 134 -4.38 -2.87 28.29
N LYS A 135 -3.11 -2.62 28.56
CA LYS A 135 -2.61 -1.33 29.05
C LYS A 135 -1.53 -0.81 28.13
N THR A 136 -1.49 0.50 27.98
CA THR A 136 -0.46 1.23 27.24
C THR A 136 0.08 2.34 28.12
N CYS A 137 1.31 2.77 27.87
CA CYS A 137 1.91 3.91 28.56
C CYS A 137 1.24 5.26 28.23
N PHE A 138 0.36 5.29 27.22
CA PHE A 138 -0.41 6.47 26.82
C PHE A 138 -1.77 6.54 27.54
N ASP A 139 -2.10 5.54 28.34
CA ASP A 139 -3.38 5.47 29.05
C ASP A 139 -3.50 6.59 30.09
N GLY A 140 -4.63 7.30 30.09
CA GLY A 140 -4.91 8.36 31.06
C GLY A 140 -4.29 9.72 30.71
N SER A 141 -3.67 9.85 29.53
CA SER A 141 -3.31 11.14 28.94
C SER A 141 -4.55 11.86 28.41
N ASP A 142 -4.60 13.18 28.57
CA ASP A 142 -5.63 14.06 27.99
C ASP A 142 -5.22 14.60 26.60
N ASP A 143 -4.00 14.29 26.14
CA ASP A 143 -3.52 14.69 24.81
C ASP A 143 -4.21 13.88 23.70
N GLU A 144 -4.69 14.57 22.65
CA GLU A 144 -5.44 13.92 21.56
C GLU A 144 -4.59 12.90 20.79
N GLU A 145 -3.29 13.13 20.62
CA GLU A 145 -2.38 12.17 20.01
C GLU A 145 -2.27 10.91 20.86
N ASP A 146 -2.04 11.07 22.16
CA ASP A 146 -1.93 9.95 23.09
C ASP A 146 -3.24 9.15 23.20
N ILE A 147 -4.40 9.81 23.11
CA ILE A 147 -5.70 9.13 23.08
C ILE A 147 -5.80 8.25 21.83
N ARG A 148 -5.42 8.77 20.65
CA ARG A 148 -5.38 8.00 19.40
C ARG A 148 -4.40 6.83 19.50
N ARG A 149 -3.18 7.06 20.02
CA ARG A 149 -2.20 6.00 20.27
C ARG A 149 -2.71 4.96 21.23
N SER A 150 -3.27 5.34 22.37
CA SER A 150 -3.79 4.40 23.36
C SER A 150 -4.84 3.49 22.72
N LYS A 151 -5.79 4.04 21.96
CA LYS A 151 -6.80 3.28 21.24
C LYS A 151 -6.18 2.30 20.22
N PHE A 152 -5.23 2.77 19.42
CA PHE A 152 -4.50 1.93 18.47
C PHE A 152 -3.72 0.83 19.19
N CYS A 153 -2.88 1.18 20.16
CA CYS A 153 -1.97 0.28 20.86
C CYS A 153 -2.64 -0.73 21.78
N ARG A 154 -3.89 -0.52 22.21
CA ARG A 154 -4.67 -1.55 22.92
C ARG A 154 -5.20 -2.64 21.99
N SER A 155 -5.53 -2.29 20.76
CA SER A 155 -6.28 -3.15 19.85
C SER A 155 -5.43 -3.69 18.70
N HIS A 156 -4.35 -3.02 18.35
CA HIS A 156 -3.66 -3.25 17.09
C HIS A 156 -2.41 -4.10 17.21
N PHE A 157 -2.33 -5.17 16.41
CA PHE A 157 -1.33 -6.24 16.56
C PHE A 157 -0.01 -5.97 15.85
N ALA A 158 0.07 -4.96 14.99
CA ALA A 158 1.23 -4.62 14.18
C ALA A 158 1.79 -3.22 14.46
N PHE A 159 2.90 -2.87 13.79
CA PHE A 159 3.56 -1.54 13.82
C PHE A 159 4.10 -1.12 15.20
N PRO A 160 5.12 -1.84 15.70
CA PRO A 160 5.57 -1.63 17.05
C PRO A 160 6.11 -0.23 17.36
N GLU A 161 6.63 0.46 16.36
CA GLU A 161 7.15 1.81 16.46
C GLU A 161 6.11 2.83 16.96
N PHE A 162 4.82 2.64 16.69
CA PHE A 162 3.78 3.57 17.14
C PHE A 162 3.39 3.37 18.61
N CYS A 163 3.76 2.25 19.21
CA CYS A 163 3.42 1.91 20.60
C CYS A 163 4.63 1.87 21.53
N ASN A 164 5.81 2.30 21.04
CA ASN A 164 7.01 2.39 21.86
C ASN A 164 6.85 3.51 22.91
N CYS A 165 6.88 3.14 24.18
CA CYS A 165 6.70 4.07 25.30
C CYS A 165 7.87 5.01 25.56
N LYS A 166 9.08 4.67 25.08
CA LYS A 166 10.28 5.48 25.32
C LYS A 166 10.48 6.52 24.23
N GLU A 167 10.27 6.10 23.00
CA GLU A 167 10.49 6.91 21.80
C GLU A 167 9.45 6.49 20.75
N PRO A 168 8.20 6.97 20.90
CA PRO A 168 7.15 6.68 19.95
C PRO A 168 7.42 7.37 18.60
N TYR A 169 7.19 6.68 17.49
CA TYR A 169 7.28 7.30 16.17
C TYR A 169 6.24 8.42 16.03
N PRO A 170 6.58 9.66 15.64
CA PRO A 170 5.66 10.81 15.62
C PRO A 170 4.51 10.61 14.62
N ILE A 171 3.28 10.93 15.03
CA ILE A 171 2.07 10.76 14.18
C ILE A 171 1.30 12.06 13.91
N THR A 172 1.65 13.15 14.59
CA THR A 172 1.07 14.49 14.37
C THR A 172 2.09 15.49 13.84
N GLU A 173 3.36 15.40 14.25
CA GLU A 173 4.38 16.37 13.87
C GLU A 173 4.66 16.34 12.36
N ILE A 174 4.39 17.49 11.72
CA ILE A 174 4.70 17.75 10.32
C ILE A 174 5.35 19.13 10.27
N ASP A 175 6.45 19.25 9.52
CA ASP A 175 7.06 20.54 9.26
C ASP A 175 6.12 21.41 8.40
N THR A 176 5.48 22.37 9.06
CA THR A 176 4.55 23.32 8.44
C THR A 176 5.23 24.64 8.05
N SER A 177 6.55 24.76 8.21
CA SER A 177 7.29 26.01 7.95
C SER A 177 7.33 26.38 6.47
N LEU A 178 7.38 25.37 5.58
CA LEU A 178 7.37 25.55 4.15
C LEU A 178 5.96 25.40 3.59
N THR A 179 5.52 26.33 2.75
CA THR A 179 4.21 26.25 2.09
C THR A 179 4.34 26.55 0.60
N PHE A 180 3.48 25.92 -0.20
CA PHE A 180 3.40 26.12 -1.64
C PHE A 180 1.99 26.62 -2.00
N PRO A 181 1.79 27.94 -2.18
CA PRO A 181 0.46 28.53 -2.33
C PRO A 181 -0.37 27.95 -3.48
N ASN A 182 0.26 27.64 -4.61
CA ASN A 182 -0.43 27.13 -5.81
C ASN A 182 -0.95 25.69 -5.68
N ILE A 183 -0.54 24.96 -4.64
CA ILE A 183 -1.01 23.60 -4.33
C ILE A 183 -1.65 23.51 -2.93
N ALA A 184 -1.92 24.65 -2.30
CA ALA A 184 -2.38 24.73 -0.91
C ALA A 184 -3.66 23.93 -0.64
N ASP A 185 -4.54 23.85 -1.64
CA ASP A 185 -5.87 23.21 -1.59
C ASP A 185 -5.99 22.02 -2.56
N VAL A 186 -4.86 21.52 -3.07
CA VAL A 186 -4.87 20.33 -3.95
C VAL A 186 -4.97 19.07 -3.08
N PRO A 187 -6.00 18.23 -3.28
CA PRO A 187 -6.15 16.98 -2.55
C PRO A 187 -5.08 15.96 -2.98
N ILE A 188 -4.65 15.17 -2.01
CA ILE A 188 -3.73 14.05 -2.17
C ILE A 188 -4.51 12.77 -1.89
N ILE A 189 -4.82 12.02 -2.94
CA ILE A 189 -5.50 10.72 -2.84
C ILE A 189 -4.44 9.64 -2.74
N VAL A 190 -4.45 8.89 -1.64
CA VAL A 190 -3.63 7.69 -1.46
C VAL A 190 -4.54 6.48 -1.65
N ILE A 191 -4.34 5.76 -2.73
CA ILE A 191 -5.11 4.57 -3.10
C ILE A 191 -4.56 3.39 -2.31
N ALA A 192 -5.38 2.75 -1.50
CA ALA A 192 -4.94 1.65 -0.64
C ALA A 192 -5.91 0.47 -0.64
N SER A 193 -5.35 -0.69 -0.35
CA SER A 193 -6.08 -1.96 -0.21
C SER A 193 -5.57 -2.73 1.00
N ASN A 194 -5.68 -4.06 1.00
CA ASN A 194 -5.22 -4.95 2.08
C ASN A 194 -3.69 -5.08 2.18
N ARG A 195 -2.97 -3.94 2.23
CA ARG A 195 -1.50 -3.84 2.32
C ARG A 195 -1.06 -2.75 3.31
N PRO A 196 -1.50 -2.83 4.59
CA PRO A 196 -1.28 -1.78 5.59
C PRO A 196 0.18 -1.41 5.81
N TYR A 197 1.13 -2.34 5.64
CA TYR A 197 2.56 -2.05 5.75
C TYR A 197 3.07 -1.11 4.68
N TYR A 198 2.63 -1.32 3.43
CA TYR A 198 2.99 -0.41 2.35
C TYR A 198 2.34 0.95 2.59
N LEU A 199 1.05 0.98 2.94
CA LEU A 199 0.36 2.23 3.28
C LEU A 199 1.09 3.03 4.36
N VAL A 200 1.56 2.38 5.42
CA VAL A 200 2.31 3.04 6.50
C VAL A 200 3.61 3.65 5.99
N GLU A 201 4.40 2.94 5.19
CA GLU A 201 5.65 3.47 4.65
C GLU A 201 5.40 4.61 3.63
N CYS A 202 4.37 4.48 2.80
CA CYS A 202 3.89 5.55 1.91
C CYS A 202 3.53 6.81 2.73
N LEU A 203 2.67 6.68 3.75
CA LEU A 203 2.25 7.80 4.61
C LEU A 203 3.42 8.42 5.37
N LYS A 204 4.34 7.63 5.93
CA LYS A 204 5.55 8.14 6.60
C LYS A 204 6.40 8.97 5.64
N SER A 205 6.61 8.49 4.42
CA SER A 205 7.35 9.25 3.40
C SER A 205 6.63 10.54 3.00
N LEU A 206 5.29 10.53 2.89
CA LEU A 206 4.48 11.71 2.62
C LEU A 206 4.54 12.73 3.74
N PHE A 207 4.48 12.31 5.01
CA PHE A 207 4.60 13.21 6.17
C PHE A 207 5.99 13.86 6.27
N ASN A 208 7.03 13.21 5.72
CA ASN A 208 8.36 13.78 5.60
C ASN A 208 8.53 14.69 4.36
N ALA A 209 7.56 14.73 3.45
CA ALA A 209 7.62 15.61 2.30
C ALA A 209 7.44 17.08 2.73
N LYS A 210 8.38 17.93 2.35
CA LYS A 210 8.35 19.35 2.71
C LYS A 210 7.09 20.00 2.16
N GLY A 211 6.38 20.75 3.00
CA GLY A 211 5.14 21.44 2.64
C GLY A 211 3.88 20.57 2.58
N ILE A 212 3.95 19.34 3.11
CA ILE A 212 2.78 18.48 3.24
C ILE A 212 1.74 19.08 4.19
N LYS A 213 0.47 18.94 3.82
CA LYS A 213 -0.68 19.27 4.67
C LYS A 213 -1.51 18.01 4.88
N LYS A 214 -1.53 17.52 6.11
CA LYS A 214 -2.29 16.33 6.51
C LYS A 214 -3.77 16.41 6.14
N SER A 215 -4.35 17.60 6.26
CA SER A 215 -5.76 17.90 5.91
C SER A 215 -6.11 17.67 4.44
N ASN A 216 -5.11 17.62 3.56
CA ASN A 216 -5.26 17.40 2.12
C ASN A 216 -5.17 15.92 1.75
N ILE A 217 -4.69 15.06 2.65
CA ILE A 217 -4.57 13.61 2.41
C ILE A 217 -5.93 12.95 2.61
N ILE A 218 -6.33 12.14 1.63
CA ILE A 218 -7.52 11.29 1.64
C ILE A 218 -7.05 9.88 1.27
N VAL A 219 -7.26 8.91 2.17
CA VAL A 219 -6.98 7.51 1.88
C VAL A 219 -8.22 6.89 1.23
N ASP A 220 -8.11 6.43 -0.01
CA ASP A 220 -9.24 5.84 -0.74
C ASP A 220 -9.10 4.30 -0.71
N LEU A 221 -10.07 3.64 -0.06
CA LEU A 221 -10.02 2.21 0.24
C LEU A 221 -10.96 1.40 -0.65
N ASP A 222 -10.49 0.25 -1.14
CA ASP A 222 -11.35 -0.71 -1.85
C ASP A 222 -11.94 -1.82 -0.98
N GLU A 223 -11.61 -1.83 0.31
CA GLU A 223 -12.05 -2.83 1.29
C GLU A 223 -11.98 -2.22 2.69
N GLU A 224 -12.98 -2.49 3.52
CA GLU A 224 -12.99 -2.04 4.92
C GLU A 224 -12.29 -3.08 5.79
N LEU A 225 -11.09 -2.74 6.25
CA LEU A 225 -10.31 -3.60 7.14
C LEU A 225 -10.10 -2.91 8.49
N PRO A 226 -10.33 -3.59 9.62
CA PRO A 226 -10.07 -3.04 10.95
C PRO A 226 -8.66 -2.46 11.09
N GLU A 227 -7.67 -3.08 10.44
CA GLU A 227 -6.28 -2.65 10.43
C GLU A 227 -6.05 -1.32 9.69
N LEU A 228 -6.63 -1.17 8.51
CA LEU A 228 -6.54 0.09 7.77
C LEU A 228 -7.28 1.21 8.49
N MET A 229 -8.48 0.91 9.02
CA MET A 229 -9.26 1.88 9.78
C MET A 229 -8.56 2.29 11.07
N ALA A 230 -7.87 1.37 11.76
CA ALA A 230 -7.07 1.70 12.93
C ALA A 230 -5.92 2.66 12.57
N LEU A 231 -5.22 2.42 11.46
CA LEU A 231 -4.16 3.30 10.97
C LEU A 231 -4.68 4.69 10.55
N ILE A 232 -5.77 4.74 9.80
CA ILE A 232 -6.42 6.00 9.40
C ILE A 232 -6.83 6.81 10.62
N ASN A 233 -7.40 6.16 11.64
CA ASN A 233 -7.76 6.81 12.90
C ASN A 233 -6.53 7.23 13.71
N LEU A 234 -5.47 6.41 13.77
CA LEU A 234 -4.22 6.75 14.46
C LEU A 234 -3.63 8.04 13.87
N PHE A 235 -3.56 8.09 12.55
CA PHE A 235 -3.09 9.25 11.83
C PHE A 235 -4.16 10.31 11.61
N ASP A 236 -5.37 10.24 12.15
CA ASP A 236 -6.39 11.28 11.95
C ASP A 236 -6.56 11.74 10.48
N LEU A 237 -6.67 10.77 9.58
CA LEU A 237 -6.79 11.00 8.13
C LEU A 237 -8.24 10.90 7.66
N LYS A 238 -8.57 11.66 6.62
CA LYS A 238 -9.82 11.45 5.87
C LYS A 238 -9.69 10.18 5.05
N HIS A 239 -10.80 9.49 4.85
CA HIS A 239 -10.85 8.35 3.95
C HIS A 239 -12.17 8.26 3.20
N ASN A 240 -12.11 7.62 2.04
CA ASN A 240 -13.27 7.16 1.28
C ASN A 240 -13.29 5.63 1.28
N LEU A 241 -14.47 5.04 1.10
CA LEU A 241 -14.64 3.61 0.98
C LEU A 241 -15.43 3.27 -0.28
N HIS A 242 -14.78 2.58 -1.22
CA HIS A 242 -15.33 2.10 -2.48
C HIS A 242 -15.20 0.59 -2.57
N LEU A 243 -16.07 -0.14 -1.86
CA LEU A 243 -15.98 -1.60 -1.72
C LEU A 243 -15.87 -2.31 -3.08
N ALA A 244 -14.87 -3.20 -3.19
CA ALA A 244 -14.61 -4.02 -4.35
C ALA A 244 -15.83 -4.88 -4.72
N THR A 245 -16.28 -4.77 -5.97
CA THR A 245 -17.41 -5.55 -6.51
C THR A 245 -16.97 -6.74 -7.35
N CYS A 246 -15.68 -6.87 -7.62
CA CYS A 246 -15.06 -7.93 -8.40
C CYS A 246 -13.60 -8.15 -7.96
N SER A 247 -12.86 -9.01 -8.66
CA SER A 247 -11.48 -9.40 -8.30
C SER A 247 -10.45 -9.07 -9.38
N LYS A 248 -9.16 -9.20 -9.02
CA LYS A 248 -8.00 -9.02 -9.90
C LYS A 248 -8.03 -7.66 -10.61
N GLU A 249 -7.79 -7.61 -11.91
CA GLU A 249 -7.72 -6.38 -12.72
C GLU A 249 -9.03 -5.59 -12.65
N CYS A 250 -10.18 -6.28 -12.61
CA CYS A 250 -11.49 -5.63 -12.46
C CYS A 250 -11.60 -4.84 -11.15
N ARG A 251 -11.06 -5.39 -10.05
CA ARG A 251 -11.07 -4.75 -8.73
C ARG A 251 -10.35 -3.40 -8.80
N ILE A 252 -9.13 -3.41 -9.31
CA ILE A 252 -8.31 -2.20 -9.48
C ILE A 252 -9.00 -1.20 -10.42
N CYS A 253 -9.42 -1.65 -11.60
CA CYS A 253 -10.05 -0.81 -12.61
C CYS A 253 -11.33 -0.13 -12.08
N SER A 254 -12.16 -0.87 -11.36
CA SER A 254 -13.41 -0.35 -10.79
C SER A 254 -13.15 0.64 -9.66
N HIS A 255 -12.13 0.40 -8.84
CA HIS A 255 -11.70 1.32 -7.78
C HIS A 255 -11.18 2.64 -8.36
N TYR A 256 -10.30 2.59 -9.36
CA TYR A 256 -9.84 3.78 -10.08
C TYR A 256 -10.99 4.55 -10.75
N LYS A 257 -11.97 3.87 -11.33
CA LYS A 257 -13.17 4.52 -11.89
C LYS A 257 -13.97 5.25 -10.80
N ALA A 258 -14.11 4.66 -9.61
CA ALA A 258 -14.79 5.29 -8.48
C ALA A 258 -14.03 6.54 -8.00
N ILE A 259 -12.70 6.45 -7.86
CA ILE A 259 -11.82 7.59 -7.52
C ILE A 259 -11.95 8.71 -8.56
N PHE A 260 -11.93 8.39 -9.86
CA PHE A 260 -12.10 9.39 -10.91
C PHE A 260 -13.49 10.03 -10.87
N THR A 261 -14.54 9.25 -10.61
CA THR A 261 -15.90 9.77 -10.40
C THR A 261 -15.94 10.75 -9.22
N TYR A 262 -15.36 10.36 -8.09
CA TYR A 262 -15.21 11.23 -6.92
C TYR A 262 -14.48 12.53 -7.27
N ILE A 263 -13.35 12.48 -7.97
CA ILE A 263 -12.61 13.68 -8.40
C ILE A 263 -13.48 14.58 -9.31
N SER A 264 -14.22 13.99 -10.26
CA SER A 264 -15.12 14.70 -11.17
C SER A 264 -16.24 15.45 -10.43
N GLU A 265 -16.76 14.87 -9.35
CA GLU A 265 -17.86 15.43 -8.56
C GLU A 265 -17.39 16.52 -7.59
N ASN A 266 -16.11 16.50 -7.18
CA ASN A 266 -15.54 17.48 -6.25
C ASN A 266 -14.98 18.73 -6.95
N ASN A 267 -14.83 19.82 -6.20
CA ASN A 267 -14.54 21.15 -6.78
C ASN A 267 -13.05 21.51 -6.90
N HIS A 268 -12.17 20.51 -6.92
CA HIS A 268 -10.73 20.71 -7.07
C HIS A 268 -10.32 20.67 -8.55
N GLU A 269 -9.52 21.64 -8.98
CA GLU A 269 -9.04 21.74 -10.37
C GLU A 269 -8.01 20.65 -10.70
N HIS A 270 -7.19 20.28 -9.71
CA HIS A 270 -6.12 19.30 -9.82
C HIS A 270 -6.16 18.34 -8.64
N VAL A 271 -5.57 17.16 -8.80
CA VAL A 271 -5.45 16.12 -7.77
C VAL A 271 -4.09 15.46 -7.86
N PHE A 272 -3.51 15.12 -6.71
CA PHE A 272 -2.32 14.26 -6.62
C PHE A 272 -2.76 12.85 -6.25
N ILE A 273 -2.26 11.84 -6.94
CA ILE A 273 -2.64 10.44 -6.76
C ILE A 273 -1.38 9.63 -6.49
N PHE A 274 -1.37 8.92 -5.36
CA PHE A 274 -0.33 7.97 -4.97
C PHE A 274 -0.95 6.60 -4.68
N GLU A 275 -0.20 5.53 -4.90
CA GLU A 275 -0.58 4.18 -4.48
C GLU A 275 0.04 3.87 -3.11
N ASP A 276 -0.50 2.91 -2.38
CA ASP A 276 0.00 2.53 -1.06
C ASP A 276 1.40 1.92 -1.10
N ASP A 277 1.88 1.43 -2.24
CA ASP A 277 3.18 0.77 -2.42
C ASP A 277 4.27 1.62 -3.06
N ILE A 278 4.12 2.95 -3.01
CA ILE A 278 5.18 3.90 -3.36
C ILE A 278 5.58 4.75 -2.17
N ILE A 279 6.88 5.01 -2.03
CA ILE A 279 7.42 6.03 -1.13
C ILE A 279 7.81 7.27 -1.93
N VAL A 280 7.74 8.44 -1.29
CA VAL A 280 8.06 9.73 -1.92
C VAL A 280 9.36 10.33 -1.37
N SER A 281 9.97 11.18 -2.17
CA SER A 281 11.10 12.03 -1.77
C SER A 281 10.64 13.31 -1.08
N SER A 282 11.53 13.91 -0.29
CA SER A 282 11.27 15.10 0.53
C SER A 282 10.85 16.33 -0.28
N ASP A 283 11.18 16.41 -1.58
CA ASP A 283 10.86 17.55 -2.46
C ASP A 283 9.69 17.29 -3.41
N VAL A 284 8.98 16.14 -3.32
CA VAL A 284 7.94 15.78 -4.31
C VAL A 284 6.87 16.86 -4.48
N LEU A 285 6.45 17.52 -3.40
CA LEU A 285 5.43 18.58 -3.45
C LEU A 285 5.99 19.88 -4.04
N TYR A 286 7.28 20.17 -3.83
CA TYR A 286 7.96 21.27 -4.50
C TYR A 286 8.08 21.03 -6.01
N TYR A 287 8.42 19.80 -6.40
CA TYR A 287 8.45 19.38 -7.80
C TYR A 287 7.06 19.52 -8.45
N PHE A 288 6.01 18.97 -7.84
CA PHE A 288 4.64 19.10 -8.34
C PHE A 288 4.19 20.56 -8.41
N SER A 289 4.44 21.37 -7.37
CA SER A 289 4.15 22.80 -7.36
C SER A 289 4.82 23.52 -8.54
N THR A 290 6.09 23.19 -8.83
CA THR A 290 6.85 23.81 -9.93
C THR A 290 6.32 23.39 -11.30
N ALA A 291 6.14 22.08 -11.53
CA ALA A 291 5.66 21.55 -12.81
C ALA A 291 4.19 21.91 -13.11
N LEU A 292 3.37 22.11 -12.06
CA LEU A 292 1.97 22.51 -12.19
C LEU A 292 1.80 23.87 -12.88
N ASN A 293 2.77 24.78 -12.74
CA ASN A 293 2.73 26.06 -13.43
C ASN A 293 2.79 25.92 -14.95
N VAL A 294 3.50 24.91 -15.46
CA VAL A 294 3.53 24.58 -16.90
C VAL A 294 2.25 23.86 -17.29
N TYR A 295 1.82 22.88 -16.48
CA TYR A 295 0.62 22.10 -16.77
C TYR A 295 -0.64 22.98 -16.89
N LYS A 296 -0.77 24.04 -16.07
CA LYS A 296 -1.89 24.99 -16.16
C LYS A 296 -1.90 25.85 -17.43
N ASN A 297 -0.75 26.03 -18.07
CA ASN A 297 -0.58 26.95 -19.20
C ASN A 297 -0.36 26.24 -20.54
N ASP A 298 -0.21 24.91 -20.55
CA ASP A 298 0.07 24.12 -21.76
C ASP A 298 -0.88 22.92 -21.87
N ASP A 299 -1.93 23.07 -22.69
CA ASP A 299 -2.95 22.04 -22.97
C ASP A 299 -2.38 20.76 -23.63
N SER A 300 -1.13 20.79 -24.10
CA SER A 300 -0.46 19.61 -24.62
C SER A 300 0.13 18.70 -23.53
N ILE A 301 0.06 19.11 -22.25
CA ILE A 301 0.39 18.27 -21.10
C ILE A 301 -0.83 17.45 -20.69
N PHE A 302 -0.63 16.13 -20.55
CA PHE A 302 -1.63 15.20 -20.06
C PHE A 302 -1.57 15.02 -18.55
N CYS A 303 -0.36 14.95 -17.99
CA CYS A 303 -0.14 14.72 -16.57
C CYS A 303 1.26 15.20 -16.13
N ILE A 304 1.47 15.23 -14.82
CA ILE A 304 2.81 15.23 -14.22
C ILE A 304 2.98 13.88 -13.54
N SER A 305 4.12 13.23 -13.69
CA SER A 305 4.44 12.00 -12.97
C SER A 305 5.77 12.16 -12.22
N ALA A 306 5.80 11.70 -10.97
CA ALA A 306 6.99 11.64 -10.14
C ALA A 306 7.96 10.51 -10.56
N TRP A 307 7.57 9.69 -11.53
CA TRP A 307 8.29 8.49 -11.94
C TRP A 307 8.91 8.62 -13.33
N ASN A 308 10.17 8.25 -13.43
CA ASN A 308 10.87 8.06 -14.69
C ASN A 308 11.14 6.57 -14.91
N ASP A 309 10.47 5.99 -15.91
CA ASP A 309 10.60 4.59 -16.28
C ASP A 309 12.04 4.18 -16.60
N ASN A 310 12.89 5.12 -17.03
CA ASN A 310 14.28 4.88 -17.38
C ASN A 310 15.27 5.36 -16.33
N ALA A 311 14.82 5.66 -15.10
CA ALA A 311 15.68 6.10 -14.01
C ALA A 311 16.51 4.97 -13.39
N TYR A 312 17.22 4.20 -14.19
CA TYR A 312 18.16 3.19 -13.68
C TYR A 312 19.35 3.86 -13.00
N LYS A 313 19.93 3.19 -12.00
CA LYS A 313 21.10 3.68 -11.23
C LYS A 313 22.29 4.19 -12.07
N HIS A 314 22.40 3.76 -13.33
CA HIS A 314 23.50 4.12 -14.22
C HIS A 314 23.12 5.16 -15.30
N SER A 315 21.85 5.59 -15.38
CA SER A 315 21.32 6.39 -16.49
C SER A 315 20.70 7.72 -16.08
N VAL A 316 20.73 8.07 -14.79
CA VAL A 316 20.21 9.33 -14.25
C VAL A 316 21.17 9.93 -13.24
N GLY A 317 20.97 11.21 -12.92
CA GLY A 317 21.75 11.89 -11.88
C GLY A 317 21.51 13.39 -11.75
N ASP A 318 20.73 14.02 -12.64
CA ASP A 318 20.44 15.44 -12.54
C ASP A 318 19.13 15.67 -11.77
N TYR A 319 19.26 16.09 -10.51
CA TYR A 319 18.10 16.38 -9.67
C TYR A 319 17.25 17.54 -10.17
N THR A 320 17.75 18.40 -11.05
CA THR A 320 17.06 19.59 -11.56
C THR A 320 16.43 19.41 -12.94
N MET A 321 16.81 18.35 -13.65
CA MET A 321 16.36 18.11 -15.02
C MET A 321 14.97 17.47 -15.05
N LEU A 322 14.14 17.97 -15.97
CA LEU A 322 12.78 17.50 -16.23
C LEU A 322 12.62 17.20 -17.72
N TYR A 323 11.76 16.23 -18.05
CA TYR A 323 11.50 15.80 -19.42
C TYR A 323 10.02 15.86 -19.76
N ARG A 324 9.74 15.97 -21.06
CA ARG A 324 8.43 15.65 -21.65
C ARG A 324 8.48 14.26 -22.27
N VAL A 325 7.56 13.38 -21.89
CA VAL A 325 7.45 12.03 -22.44
C VAL A 325 6.07 11.76 -23.00
N GLN A 326 5.99 11.05 -24.13
CA GLN A 326 4.72 10.63 -24.74
C GLN A 326 4.22 9.32 -24.13
N SER A 327 4.06 9.31 -22.80
CA SER A 327 3.51 8.21 -22.02
C SER A 327 2.78 8.77 -20.80
N MET A 328 2.02 7.92 -20.10
CA MET A 328 1.50 8.18 -18.76
C MET A 328 2.13 7.15 -17.81
N PRO A 329 3.26 7.49 -17.15
CA PRO A 329 3.99 6.54 -16.32
C PRO A 329 3.25 6.12 -15.05
N GLY A 330 2.40 7.00 -14.50
CA GLY A 330 1.71 6.75 -13.23
C GLY A 330 2.62 7.00 -12.02
N LEU A 331 2.53 6.14 -11.00
CA LEU A 331 3.44 6.06 -9.84
C LEU A 331 3.75 7.40 -9.16
N GLY A 332 2.70 8.13 -8.77
CA GLY A 332 2.75 9.51 -8.28
C GLY A 332 2.35 10.48 -9.37
N LEU A 333 1.04 10.69 -9.52
CA LEU A 333 0.44 11.34 -10.68
C LEU A 333 -0.26 12.65 -10.29
N VAL A 334 -0.12 13.68 -11.12
CA VAL A 334 -0.97 14.88 -11.09
C VAL A 334 -1.87 14.88 -12.31
N LEU A 335 -3.17 15.00 -12.08
CA LEU A 335 -4.18 15.14 -13.14
C LEU A 335 -5.03 16.39 -12.90
N SER A 336 -5.46 17.03 -13.97
CA SER A 336 -6.54 18.02 -13.91
C SER A 336 -7.90 17.36 -13.97
N LYS A 337 -8.90 18.02 -13.37
CA LYS A 337 -10.32 17.60 -13.43
C LYS A 337 -10.80 17.47 -14.88
N THR A 338 -10.33 18.33 -15.79
CA THR A 338 -10.64 18.24 -17.22
C THR A 338 -10.19 16.92 -17.84
N ILE A 339 -8.96 16.48 -17.53
CA ILE A 339 -8.42 15.20 -18.00
C ILE A 339 -9.18 14.04 -17.36
N VAL A 340 -9.47 14.09 -16.05
CA VAL A 340 -10.29 13.08 -15.37
C VAL A 340 -11.68 12.95 -16.02
N ASN A 341 -12.33 14.06 -16.34
CA ASN A 341 -13.62 14.05 -17.03
C ASN A 341 -13.52 13.49 -18.45
N GLU A 342 -12.38 13.67 -19.14
CA GLU A 342 -12.14 13.03 -20.44
C GLU A 342 -11.96 11.51 -20.30
N ILE A 343 -11.18 11.08 -19.32
CA ILE A 343 -10.98 9.67 -18.96
C ILE A 343 -12.33 9.00 -18.70
N LEU A 344 -13.18 9.59 -17.84
CA LEU A 344 -14.51 9.05 -17.50
C LEU A 344 -15.44 8.97 -18.72
N ARG A 345 -15.46 10.01 -19.57
CA ARG A 345 -16.30 10.03 -20.79
C ARG A 345 -15.94 8.91 -21.76
N LYS A 346 -14.66 8.53 -21.82
CA LYS A 346 -14.15 7.46 -22.68
C LYS A 346 -14.11 6.10 -21.99
N TRP A 347 -14.31 6.06 -20.67
CA TRP A 347 -14.13 4.86 -19.86
C TRP A 347 -14.99 3.71 -20.41
N PRO A 348 -14.39 2.55 -20.73
CA PRO A 348 -15.10 1.48 -21.40
C PRO A 348 -16.12 0.81 -20.47
N ASN A 349 -17.10 0.14 -21.08
CA ASN A 349 -18.17 -0.52 -20.33
C ASN A 349 -17.77 -1.89 -19.76
N TRP A 350 -16.61 -2.44 -20.15
CA TRP A 350 -16.07 -3.67 -19.58
C TRP A 350 -15.00 -3.34 -18.52
N PRO A 351 -14.97 -3.96 -17.33
CA PRO A 351 -14.04 -3.58 -16.27
C PRO A 351 -12.72 -4.37 -16.27
N ASN A 352 -12.62 -5.48 -17.02
CA ASN A 352 -11.43 -6.34 -17.05
C ASN A 352 -10.34 -5.74 -17.94
N MET A 353 -9.58 -4.76 -17.43
CA MET A 353 -8.41 -4.20 -18.10
C MET A 353 -7.42 -3.59 -17.10
N ASN A 354 -6.21 -3.34 -17.56
CA ASN A 354 -5.26 -2.46 -16.90
C ASN A 354 -5.62 -1.01 -17.22
N TRP A 355 -6.13 -0.29 -16.23
CA TRP A 355 -6.66 1.08 -16.38
C TRP A 355 -5.62 2.04 -16.98
N ASP A 356 -4.36 1.90 -16.57
CA ASP A 356 -3.24 2.74 -16.96
C ASP A 356 -2.80 2.47 -18.41
N VAL A 357 -2.72 1.20 -18.82
CA VAL A 357 -2.48 0.80 -20.21
C VAL A 357 -3.58 1.38 -21.11
N TRP A 358 -4.84 1.21 -20.70
CA TRP A 358 -5.96 1.71 -21.48
C TRP A 358 -5.93 3.24 -21.62
N ILE A 359 -5.58 3.99 -20.57
CA ILE A 359 -5.41 5.46 -20.67
C ILE A 359 -4.31 5.82 -21.66
N ARG A 360 -3.15 5.14 -21.60
CA ARG A 360 -2.03 5.38 -22.52
C ARG A 360 -2.43 5.19 -23.99
N GLU A 361 -3.18 4.14 -24.27
CA GLU A 361 -3.58 3.78 -25.63
C GLU A 361 -4.78 4.58 -26.15
N SER A 362 -5.75 4.90 -25.29
CA SER A 362 -7.07 5.39 -25.72
C SER A 362 -7.33 6.87 -25.39
N VAL A 363 -6.62 7.45 -24.42
CA VAL A 363 -6.91 8.80 -23.92
C VAL A 363 -5.74 9.75 -24.11
N LEU A 364 -4.49 9.33 -23.87
CA LEU A 364 -3.30 10.20 -23.90
C LEU A 364 -3.21 11.10 -25.14
N ASN A 365 -3.51 10.55 -26.34
CA ASN A 365 -3.66 11.27 -27.60
C ASN A 365 -2.50 12.25 -27.91
N LYS A 366 -1.27 11.73 -28.06
CA LYS A 366 -0.04 12.49 -28.39
C LYS A 366 0.35 13.62 -27.43
N ARG A 367 -0.41 13.84 -26.35
CA ARG A 367 -0.02 14.73 -25.24
C ARG A 367 1.13 14.11 -24.47
N ALA A 368 1.89 14.94 -23.78
CA ALA A 368 3.04 14.51 -23.01
C ALA A 368 2.75 14.57 -21.51
N CYS A 369 3.44 13.75 -20.72
CA CYS A 369 3.57 14.00 -19.30
C CYS A 369 4.93 14.60 -18.97
N ILE A 370 4.98 15.41 -17.91
CA ILE A 370 6.23 15.91 -17.34
C ILE A 370 6.74 14.88 -16.34
N ILE A 371 8.01 14.49 -16.45
CA ILE A 371 8.71 13.60 -15.50
C ILE A 371 10.04 14.22 -15.07
N PRO A 372 10.58 13.88 -13.89
CA PRO A 372 11.93 14.26 -13.51
C PRO A 372 12.97 13.29 -14.09
N ASP A 373 14.24 13.70 -14.17
CA ASP A 373 15.34 12.77 -14.44
C ASP A 373 15.51 11.77 -13.30
N VAL A 374 15.80 12.27 -12.10
CA VAL A 374 15.76 11.48 -10.87
C VAL A 374 14.31 11.35 -10.37
N SER A 375 13.77 10.14 -10.29
CA SER A 375 12.40 9.91 -9.80
C SER A 375 12.19 10.48 -8.38
N ARG A 376 11.00 11.03 -8.13
CA ARG A 376 10.55 11.54 -6.83
C ARG A 376 9.67 10.55 -6.07
N THR A 377 9.40 9.41 -6.67
CA THR A 377 8.76 8.24 -6.08
C THR A 377 9.60 6.99 -6.28
N PHE A 378 9.39 5.99 -5.43
CA PHE A 378 9.98 4.66 -5.56
C PHE A 378 8.99 3.58 -5.16
N HIS A 379 8.85 2.56 -6.00
CA HIS A 379 7.93 1.44 -5.76
C HIS A 379 8.57 0.39 -4.86
N ILE A 380 7.94 0.17 -3.69
CA ILE A 380 8.37 -0.79 -2.66
C ILE A 380 7.54 -2.08 -2.66
N GLY A 381 6.46 -2.11 -3.44
CA GLY A 381 5.52 -3.23 -3.50
C GLY A 381 6.16 -4.51 -4.01
N THR A 382 6.57 -5.40 -3.13
CA THR A 382 7.16 -6.69 -3.54
C THR A 382 6.09 -7.73 -3.96
N PHE A 383 4.86 -7.50 -3.49
CA PHE A 383 3.70 -8.38 -3.71
C PHE A 383 2.48 -7.54 -4.10
N GLY A 384 1.76 -8.00 -5.12
CA GLY A 384 0.57 -7.33 -5.67
C GLY A 384 0.02 -8.10 -6.87
N ILE A 385 -0.97 -7.55 -7.56
CA ILE A 385 -1.67 -8.25 -8.65
C ILE A 385 -0.75 -8.55 -9.85
N HIS A 386 0.18 -7.63 -10.16
CA HIS A 386 1.10 -7.77 -11.30
C HIS A 386 2.59 -7.79 -10.90
N ILE A 387 2.89 -7.80 -9.60
CA ILE A 387 4.28 -7.77 -9.10
C ILE A 387 4.58 -9.03 -8.27
N GLN A 388 5.79 -9.54 -8.46
CA GLN A 388 6.40 -10.62 -7.69
C GLN A 388 7.85 -10.27 -7.36
N PRO A 389 8.48 -10.89 -6.33
CA PRO A 389 9.82 -10.51 -5.86
C PRO A 389 10.90 -10.45 -6.94
N GLY A 390 10.88 -11.40 -7.88
CA GLY A 390 11.84 -11.41 -8.99
C GLY A 390 11.70 -10.19 -9.90
N TYR A 391 10.46 -9.77 -10.19
CA TYR A 391 10.20 -8.60 -11.03
C TYR A 391 10.57 -7.30 -10.31
N GLN A 392 10.17 -7.16 -9.04
CA GLN A 392 10.60 -6.05 -8.16
C GLN A 392 12.13 -5.89 -8.17
N LYS A 393 12.86 -6.99 -7.94
CA LYS A 393 14.33 -6.99 -7.91
C LYS A 393 14.99 -6.63 -9.25
N SER A 394 14.44 -7.15 -10.35
CA SER A 394 15.02 -6.96 -11.69
C SER A 394 14.70 -5.59 -12.30
N TYR A 395 13.55 -5.01 -11.94
CA TYR A 395 13.05 -3.77 -12.54
C TYR A 395 13.13 -2.61 -11.55
N PHE A 396 12.30 -2.62 -10.51
CA PHE A 396 12.16 -1.48 -9.59
C PHE A 396 13.39 -1.26 -8.70
N ASP A 397 13.99 -2.31 -8.13
CA ASP A 397 15.19 -2.17 -7.28
C ASP A 397 16.43 -1.67 -8.05
N GLN A 398 16.39 -1.73 -9.38
CA GLN A 398 17.44 -1.18 -10.25
C GLN A 398 17.27 0.33 -10.51
N ARG A 399 16.15 0.92 -10.07
CA ARG A 399 15.91 2.36 -10.18
C ARG A 399 16.66 3.13 -9.11
N PHE A 400 17.15 4.30 -9.49
CA PHE A 400 17.74 5.24 -8.56
C PHE A 400 16.64 5.99 -7.83
N PHE A 401 16.79 6.11 -6.52
CA PHE A 401 15.91 6.92 -5.69
C PHE A 401 16.72 7.53 -4.56
N ASN A 402 16.48 8.82 -4.31
CA ASN A 402 17.01 9.53 -3.16
C ASN A 402 15.82 10.09 -2.36
N PRO A 403 15.60 9.64 -1.11
CA PRO A 403 14.50 10.15 -0.30
C PRO A 403 14.71 11.61 0.11
N GLU A 404 15.96 12.08 0.22
CA GLU A 404 16.28 13.43 0.69
C GLU A 404 16.83 14.29 -0.44
N ILE A 405 15.96 15.15 -0.97
CA ILE A 405 16.28 16.04 -2.08
C ILE A 405 16.05 17.49 -1.63
N ASN A 406 17.04 18.34 -1.92
CA ASN A 406 17.02 19.75 -1.57
C ASN A 406 17.62 20.60 -2.70
N VAL A 407 17.02 20.50 -3.88
CA VAL A 407 17.41 21.29 -5.05
C VAL A 407 16.29 22.22 -5.48
N LYS A 408 16.65 23.34 -6.11
CA LYS A 408 15.69 24.18 -6.82
C LYS A 408 15.56 23.67 -8.25
N ILE A 409 14.33 23.54 -8.73
CA ILE A 409 14.03 23.05 -10.07
C ILE A 409 13.49 24.23 -10.89
N SER A 410 13.81 24.27 -12.18
CA SER A 410 13.20 25.19 -13.13
C SER A 410 12.39 24.40 -14.16
N ALA A 411 11.19 24.89 -14.48
CA ALA A 411 10.30 24.31 -15.48
C ALA A 411 10.14 25.22 -16.71
N GLU A 412 10.98 26.25 -16.86
CA GLU A 412 10.81 27.32 -17.86
C GLU A 412 10.78 26.81 -19.31
N ASN A 413 11.51 25.73 -19.62
CA ASN A 413 11.64 25.18 -20.96
C ASN A 413 10.70 24.01 -21.24
N LEU A 414 9.73 23.73 -20.38
CA LEU A 414 8.84 22.56 -20.53
C LEU A 414 7.56 22.85 -21.29
N GLU A 415 7.21 24.10 -21.59
CA GLU A 415 6.14 24.40 -22.53
C GLU A 415 6.50 23.85 -23.92
N LYS A 416 5.51 23.36 -24.67
CA LYS A 416 5.71 22.60 -25.91
C LYS A 416 6.70 23.22 -26.89
N ASP A 417 6.55 24.50 -27.20
CA ASP A 417 7.37 25.18 -28.21
C ASP A 417 8.79 25.40 -27.68
N LYS A 418 8.93 25.87 -26.44
CA LYS A 418 10.24 26.04 -25.78
C LYS A 418 11.00 24.73 -25.65
N TYR A 419 10.31 23.63 -25.33
CA TYR A 419 10.92 22.31 -25.23
C TYR A 419 11.38 21.83 -26.61
N THR A 420 10.60 22.11 -27.65
CA THR A 420 10.99 21.78 -29.04
C THR A 420 12.27 22.52 -29.44
N ASP A 421 12.34 23.83 -29.16
CA ASP A 421 13.54 24.63 -29.42
C ASP A 421 14.75 24.13 -28.64
N LEU A 422 14.57 23.75 -27.37
CA LEU A 422 15.61 23.16 -26.54
C LEU A 422 16.13 21.85 -27.14
N ILE A 423 15.24 20.94 -27.56
CA ILE A 423 15.66 19.67 -28.16
C ILE A 423 16.40 19.90 -29.47
N ILE A 424 15.93 20.83 -30.32
CA ILE A 424 16.63 21.18 -31.56
C ILE A 424 18.03 21.70 -31.24
N TYR A 425 18.16 22.61 -30.27
CA TYR A 425 19.46 23.13 -29.84
C TYR A 425 20.41 22.04 -29.33
N LEU A 426 19.91 21.04 -28.59
CA LEU A 426 20.75 19.96 -28.03
C LEU A 426 21.23 18.94 -29.07
N ILE A 427 20.54 18.82 -30.21
CA ILE A 427 20.90 17.87 -31.28
C ILE A 427 21.70 18.52 -32.43
N THR A 428 21.84 19.84 -32.42
CA THR A 428 22.68 20.62 -33.34
C THR A 428 24.01 20.98 -32.70
#